data_AF-A0A6A3MR23-F1
#
_entry.id   AF-A0A6A3MR23-F1
#
_cell.length_a   1.000
_cell.length_b   1.000
_cell.length_c   1.000
_cell.angle_alpha   90.00
_cell.angle_beta   90.00
_cell.angle_gamma   90.00
#
_symmetry.space_group_name_H-M   'P 1'
#
loop_
_entity.id
_entity.type
_entity.pdbx_description
1 polymer ?
#
loop_
_entity_poly.entity_id
_entity_poly.type
_entity_poly.pdbx_seq_one_letter_code
_entity_poly.pdbx_strand_id
1 'polypeptide(L)'
;MNALVFVYLGQLLVYALPSVAVATTLGALLSSIFMLFAGFNPPTRTIPTGYMWVHWISPPTYSIAILVSLVLGDWSGDKVGCDPLQDAPPTIGDMTLREYVEETFDMKHGDIWRNDMILMILIVVFRVFALISLRYLSHLKR
;
A
#
# COMPACT_ATOMS: atom_id res chain seq x y z
N MET A 1 8.40 4.45 -4.96
CA MET A 1 7.15 5.19 -5.24
C MET A 1 6.30 5.47 -3.99
N ASN A 2 6.08 4.48 -3.13
CA ASN A 2 5.29 4.62 -1.89
C ASN A 2 5.66 5.84 -1.03
N ALA A 3 6.95 6.06 -0.78
CA ALA A 3 7.42 7.22 -0.01
C ALA A 3 6.98 8.57 -0.61
N LEU A 4 6.94 8.70 -1.94
CA LEU A 4 6.51 9.93 -2.60
C LEU A 4 5.02 10.20 -2.35
N VAL A 5 4.18 9.16 -2.35
CA VAL A 5 2.75 9.28 -2.02
C VAL A 5 2.58 9.84 -0.61
N PHE A 6 3.32 9.31 0.38
CA PHE A 6 3.28 9.80 1.76
C PHE A 6 3.79 11.24 1.89
N VAL A 7 4.84 11.62 1.16
CA VAL A 7 5.33 13.00 1.13
C VAL A 7 4.26 13.95 0.59
N TYR A 8 3.59 13.59 -0.51
CA TYR A 8 2.56 14.43 -1.11
C TYR A 8 1.27 14.48 -0.29
N LEU A 9 0.92 13.40 0.40
CA LEU A 9 -0.14 13.40 1.39
C LEU A 9 0.21 14.36 2.55
N GLY A 10 1.44 14.32 3.06
CA GLY A 10 1.90 15.23 4.11
C GLY A 10 1.83 16.70 3.66
N GLN A 11 2.27 17.00 2.43
CA GLN A 11 2.15 18.34 1.85
C GLN A 11 0.69 18.80 1.76
N LEU A 12 -0.21 17.93 1.28
CA LEU A 12 -1.64 18.22 1.24
C LEU A 12 -2.19 18.56 2.62
N LEU A 13 -1.87 17.76 3.64
CA LEU A 13 -2.34 17.99 5.02
C LEU A 13 -1.83 19.33 5.57
N VAL A 14 -0.56 19.65 5.36
CA VAL A 14 0.02 20.93 5.80
C VAL A 14 -0.64 22.12 5.13
N TYR A 15 -1.02 22.01 3.85
CA TYR A 15 -1.71 23.08 3.14
C TYR A 15 -3.19 23.19 3.49
N ALA A 16 -3.83 22.07 3.84
CA ALA A 16 -5.27 22.02 4.11
C ALA A 16 -5.62 22.36 5.57
N LEU A 17 -4.69 22.19 6.51
CA LEU A 17 -4.96 22.30 7.94
C LEU A 17 -4.40 23.61 8.53
N PRO A 18 -5.01 24.13 9.61
CA PRO A 18 -4.65 25.44 10.16
C PRO A 18 -3.33 25.44 10.94
N SER A 19 -2.81 24.28 11.34
CA SER A 19 -1.53 24.17 12.05
C SER A 19 -0.74 22.92 11.67
N VAL A 20 0.58 23.05 11.72
CA VAL A 20 1.50 21.94 11.44
C VAL A 20 1.31 20.80 12.45
N ALA A 21 1.05 21.11 13.72
CA ALA A 21 0.83 20.08 14.74
C ALA A 21 -0.38 19.19 14.41
N VAL A 22 -1.50 19.78 13.99
CA VAL A 22 -2.69 19.03 13.58
C VAL A 22 -2.41 18.19 12.32
N ALA A 23 -1.69 18.77 11.34
CA ALA A 23 -1.29 18.06 10.13
C ALA A 23 -0.41 16.85 10.42
N THR A 24 0.57 16.99 11.31
CA THR A 24 1.46 15.88 11.70
C THR A 24 0.72 14.78 12.45
N THR A 25 -0.20 15.15 13.36
CA THR A 25 -1.00 14.15 14.11
C THR A 25 -1.92 13.37 13.17
N LEU A 26 -2.61 14.05 12.25
CA LEU A 26 -3.45 13.39 11.26
C LEU A 26 -2.64 12.57 10.26
N GLY A 27 -1.47 13.05 9.84
CA GLY A 27 -0.57 12.32 8.96
C GLY A 27 -0.07 11.01 9.58
N ALA A 28 0.30 11.04 10.86
CA ALA A 28 0.67 9.83 11.59
C ALA A 28 -0.51 8.87 11.72
N LEU A 29 -1.71 9.37 12.03
CA LEU A 29 -2.91 8.56 12.17
C LEU A 29 -3.30 7.88 10.86
N LEU A 30 -3.30 8.62 9.75
CA LEU A 30 -3.55 8.08 8.41
C LEU A 30 -2.49 7.03 8.01
N SER A 31 -1.22 7.27 8.32
CA SER A 31 -0.15 6.32 8.04
C SER A 31 -0.36 5.00 8.79
N SER A 32 -0.77 5.07 10.06
CA SER A 32 -1.11 3.89 10.86
C SER A 32 -2.30 3.14 10.28
N ILE A 33 -3.35 3.84 9.84
CA ILE A 33 -4.52 3.22 9.19
C ILE A 33 -4.09 2.53 7.89
N PHE A 34 -3.35 3.21 7.01
CA PHE A 34 -2.91 2.62 5.75
C PHE A 34 -1.98 1.42 5.94
N MET A 35 -1.17 1.41 6.99
CA MET A 35 -0.34 0.26 7.34
C MET A 35 -1.19 -0.92 7.83
N LEU A 36 -2.21 -0.66 8.67
CA LEU A 36 -3.11 -1.69 9.18
C LEU A 36 -3.90 -2.38 8.06
N PHE A 37 -4.30 -1.63 7.04
CA PHE A 37 -5.04 -2.15 5.88
C PHE A 37 -4.14 -2.44 4.67
N ALA A 38 -2.83 -2.58 4.86
CA ALA A 38 -1.90 -2.86 3.77
C ALA A 38 -2.09 -4.26 3.14
N GLY A 39 -2.88 -5.14 3.77
CA GLY A 39 -3.19 -6.48 3.25
C GLY A 39 -2.12 -7.53 3.48
N PHE A 40 -1.07 -7.22 4.24
CA PHE A 40 -0.11 -8.22 4.74
C PHE A 40 -0.43 -8.68 6.16
N ASN A 41 -0.84 -7.76 7.04
CA ASN A 41 -1.27 -8.10 8.40
C ASN A 41 -2.43 -7.17 8.81
N PRO A 42 -3.70 -7.60 8.69
CA PRO A 42 -4.15 -8.94 8.29
C PRO A 42 -4.03 -9.21 6.77
N PRO A 43 -4.00 -10.48 6.32
CA PRO A 43 -3.98 -10.82 4.90
C PRO A 43 -5.22 -10.30 4.14
N THR A 44 -5.04 -9.88 2.88
CA THR A 44 -6.09 -9.34 2.01
C THR A 44 -7.39 -10.17 2.03
N ARG A 45 -7.32 -11.51 1.97
CA ARG A 45 -8.51 -12.39 2.01
C ARG A 45 -9.32 -12.33 3.31
N THR A 46 -8.71 -11.90 4.41
CA THR A 46 -9.36 -11.84 5.73
C THR A 46 -9.93 -10.45 6.05
N ILE A 47 -9.69 -9.45 5.18
CA ILE A 47 -10.23 -8.11 5.34
C ILE A 47 -11.75 -8.16 5.05
N PRO A 48 -12.62 -7.72 5.98
CA PRO A 48 -14.06 -7.70 5.74
C PRO A 48 -14.42 -6.83 4.53
N THR A 49 -15.37 -7.28 3.71
CA THR A 49 -15.78 -6.60 2.47
C THR A 49 -16.11 -5.11 2.66
N GLY A 50 -16.68 -4.75 3.81
CA GLY A 50 -17.02 -3.36 4.15
C GLY A 50 -15.81 -2.43 4.34
N TYR A 51 -14.64 -2.95 4.71
CA TYR A 51 -13.40 -2.17 4.89
C TYR A 51 -12.41 -2.34 3.73
N MET A 52 -12.76 -3.17 2.74
CA MET A 52 -11.90 -3.46 1.60
C MET A 52 -11.54 -2.20 0.81
N TRP A 53 -12.41 -1.20 0.75
CA TRP A 53 -12.10 0.07 0.09
C TRP A 53 -10.90 0.80 0.72
N VAL A 54 -10.67 0.66 2.04
CA VAL A 54 -9.51 1.24 2.73
C VAL A 54 -8.23 0.56 2.26
N HIS A 55 -8.28 -0.76 2.07
CA HIS A 55 -7.16 -1.52 1.52
C HIS A 55 -6.77 -1.04 0.12
N TRP A 56 -7.77 -0.69 -0.72
CA TRP A 56 -7.55 -0.24 -2.10
C TRP A 56 -7.04 1.21 -2.18
N ILE A 57 -7.37 2.07 -1.23
CA ILE A 57 -6.79 3.43 -1.20
C ILE A 57 -5.39 3.48 -0.58
N SER A 58 -5.04 2.46 0.21
CA SER A 58 -3.80 2.41 0.99
C SER A 58 -2.57 2.23 0.09
N PRO A 59 -1.66 3.22 0.01
CA PRO A 59 -0.45 3.10 -0.81
C PRO A 59 0.47 1.90 -0.46
N PRO A 60 0.63 1.51 0.83
CA PRO A 60 1.42 0.35 1.21
C PRO A 60 1.01 -0.95 0.52
N THR A 61 -0.29 -1.17 0.30
CA THR A 61 -0.87 -2.34 -0.36
C THR A 61 -0.15 -2.66 -1.68
N TYR A 62 -0.08 -1.66 -2.56
CA TYR A 62 0.51 -1.83 -3.88
C TYR A 62 2.02 -2.01 -3.81
N SER A 63 2.68 -1.30 -2.89
CA SER A 63 4.15 -1.39 -2.76
C SER A 63 4.62 -2.74 -2.22
N ILE A 64 3.89 -3.31 -1.26
CA ILE A 64 4.17 -4.65 -0.72
C ILE A 64 3.88 -5.69 -1.79
N ALA A 65 2.76 -5.58 -2.51
CA ALA A 65 2.43 -6.49 -3.60
C ALA A 65 3.51 -6.52 -4.70
N ILE A 66 4.05 -5.36 -5.08
CA ILE A 66 5.17 -5.27 -6.05
C ILE A 66 6.44 -5.90 -5.47
N LEU A 67 6.81 -5.56 -4.23
CA LEU A 67 8.01 -6.11 -3.59
C LEU A 67 7.97 -7.64 -3.53
N VAL A 68 6.86 -8.17 -3.01
CA VAL A 68 6.62 -9.61 -2.87
C VAL A 68 6.65 -10.30 -4.23
N SER A 69 5.99 -9.70 -5.23
CA SER A 69 6.02 -10.21 -6.60
C SER A 69 7.43 -10.24 -7.17
N LEU A 70 8.25 -9.20 -6.96
CA LEU A 70 9.63 -9.15 -7.46
C LEU A 70 10.54 -10.17 -6.76
N VAL A 71 10.33 -10.41 -5.47
CA VAL A 71 11.14 -11.35 -4.69
C VAL A 71 10.78 -12.81 -5.02
N LEU A 72 9.50 -13.10 -5.24
CA LEU A 72 8.99 -14.47 -5.44
C LEU A 72 8.72 -14.86 -6.90
N GLY A 73 8.76 -13.91 -7.83
CA GLY A 73 8.34 -14.13 -9.21
C GLY A 73 9.37 -14.73 -10.16
N ASP A 74 10.62 -14.85 -9.74
CA ASP A 74 11.72 -15.28 -10.60
C ASP A 74 11.90 -16.81 -10.53
N TRP A 75 11.74 -17.49 -11.68
CA TRP A 75 11.73 -18.96 -11.76
C TRP A 75 13.14 -19.57 -11.94
N SER A 76 14.19 -18.73 -11.95
CA SER A 76 15.54 -19.14 -12.33
C SER A 76 16.52 -19.04 -11.15
N GLY A 77 16.72 -20.16 -10.46
CA GLY A 77 17.82 -20.40 -9.52
C GLY A 77 17.46 -20.19 -8.04
N ASP A 78 17.82 -21.17 -7.20
CA ASP A 78 18.15 -21.12 -5.75
C ASP A 78 17.48 -20.01 -4.89
N LYS A 79 16.20 -19.73 -5.15
CA LYS A 79 15.46 -18.65 -4.51
C LYS A 79 14.15 -19.17 -3.94
N VAL A 80 13.80 -18.58 -2.80
CA VAL A 80 12.72 -18.91 -1.85
C VAL A 80 11.34 -19.14 -2.48
N GLY A 81 11.08 -18.64 -3.70
CA GLY A 81 9.78 -18.83 -4.38
C GLY A 81 9.52 -20.24 -4.90
N CYS A 82 10.57 -21.03 -5.15
CA CYS A 82 10.46 -22.40 -5.67
C CYS A 82 10.51 -23.48 -4.58
N ASP A 83 10.89 -23.11 -3.35
CA ASP A 83 10.96 -24.06 -2.25
C ASP A 83 9.54 -24.38 -1.74
N PRO A 84 9.21 -25.67 -1.51
CA PRO A 84 7.97 -26.04 -0.84
C PRO A 84 7.99 -25.49 0.59
N LEU A 85 6.84 -25.05 1.11
CA LEU A 85 6.77 -24.62 2.51
C LEU A 85 7.17 -25.80 3.43
N GLN A 86 8.30 -25.67 4.14
CA GLN A 86 8.61 -26.53 5.28
C GLN A 86 7.74 -26.09 6.47
N ASP A 87 7.16 -27.07 7.17
CA ASP A 87 6.33 -26.90 8.37
C ASP A 87 5.00 -26.12 8.18
N ALA A 88 4.35 -26.26 7.01
CA ALA A 88 2.99 -25.75 6.83
C ALA A 88 1.98 -26.50 7.75
N PRO A 89 1.01 -25.80 8.38
CA PRO A 89 -0.09 -26.44 9.10
C PRO A 89 -0.84 -27.40 8.16
N PRO A 90 -1.31 -28.57 8.62
CA PRO A 90 -1.94 -29.61 7.77
C PRO A 90 -3.23 -29.17 7.06
N THR A 91 -3.72 -27.95 7.31
CA THR A 91 -4.81 -27.28 6.59
C THR A 91 -4.36 -26.68 5.25
N ILE A 92 -3.06 -26.53 5.03
CA ILE A 92 -2.42 -25.93 3.86
C ILE A 92 -1.59 -27.07 3.26
N GLY A 93 -2.07 -27.70 2.19
CA GLY A 93 -1.40 -28.85 1.56
C GLY A 93 -0.02 -28.52 0.99
N ASP A 94 0.59 -29.45 0.25
CA ASP A 94 1.89 -29.25 -0.41
C ASP A 94 1.79 -28.10 -1.44
N MET A 95 2.03 -26.87 -1.00
CA MET A 95 2.03 -25.68 -1.84
C MET A 95 3.35 -24.93 -1.73
N THR A 96 3.70 -24.24 -2.81
CA THR A 96 4.90 -23.40 -2.87
C THR A 96 4.67 -22.07 -2.14
N LEU A 97 5.74 -21.42 -1.67
CA LEU A 97 5.63 -20.11 -1.02
C LEU A 97 4.91 -19.07 -1.89
N ARG A 98 5.13 -19.15 -3.21
CA ARG A 98 4.45 -18.30 -4.18
C ARG A 98 2.94 -18.52 -4.18
N GLU A 99 2.49 -19.78 -4.20
CA GLU A 99 1.08 -20.12 -4.26
C GLU A 99 0.35 -19.71 -2.97
N TYR A 100 0.97 -19.92 -1.82
CA TYR A 100 0.47 -19.39 -0.55
C TYR A 100 0.28 -17.87 -0.58
N VAL A 101 1.23 -17.14 -1.17
CA VAL A 101 1.19 -15.68 -1.25
C VAL A 101 0.14 -15.18 -2.24
N GLU A 102 0.06 -15.79 -3.42
CA GLU A 102 -0.94 -15.45 -4.43
C GLU A 102 -2.34 -15.75 -3.90
N GLU A 103 -2.55 -16.84 -3.16
CA GLU A 103 -3.83 -17.13 -2.57
C GLU A 103 -4.14 -16.23 -1.37
N THR A 104 -3.29 -16.20 -0.34
CA THR A 104 -3.60 -15.53 0.93
C THR A 104 -3.59 -14.00 0.81
N PHE A 105 -2.67 -13.45 0.02
CA PHE A 105 -2.45 -12.01 -0.09
C PHE A 105 -2.96 -11.39 -1.39
N ASP A 106 -3.39 -12.18 -2.38
CA ASP A 106 -3.80 -11.75 -3.73
C ASP A 106 -2.70 -10.94 -4.46
N MET A 107 -1.43 -11.25 -4.18
CA MET A 107 -0.26 -10.52 -4.70
C MET A 107 0.33 -11.26 -5.91
N LYS A 108 -0.28 -11.03 -7.09
CA LYS A 108 0.11 -11.70 -8.34
C LYS A 108 1.26 -11.00 -9.05
N HIS A 109 2.20 -11.78 -9.59
CA HIS A 109 3.34 -11.24 -10.33
C HIS A 109 2.96 -10.46 -11.61
N GLY A 110 1.90 -10.89 -12.30
CA GLY A 110 1.39 -10.19 -13.49
C GLY A 110 0.83 -8.80 -13.21
N ASP A 111 0.59 -8.45 -11.95
CA ASP A 111 -0.08 -7.22 -11.55
C ASP A 111 0.88 -6.09 -11.15
N ILE A 112 2.19 -6.32 -11.23
CA ILE A 112 3.22 -5.30 -10.89
C ILE A 112 2.94 -3.99 -11.62
N TRP A 113 2.71 -4.04 -12.94
CA TRP A 113 2.44 -2.85 -13.75
C TRP A 113 1.14 -2.14 -13.36
N ARG A 114 0.09 -2.88 -13.03
CA ARG A 114 -1.17 -2.31 -12.55
C ARG A 114 -0.97 -1.58 -11.22
N ASN A 115 -0.29 -2.23 -10.28
CA ASN A 115 -0.03 -1.69 -8.95
C ASN A 115 0.86 -0.44 -9.00
N ASP A 116 1.87 -0.45 -9.88
CA ASP A 116 2.73 0.72 -10.11
C ASP A 116 1.94 1.89 -10.70
N MET A 117 1.11 1.64 -11.72
CA MET A 117 0.26 2.68 -12.31
C MET A 117 -0.73 3.28 -11.30
N ILE A 118 -1.31 2.49 -10.41
CA ILE A 118 -2.19 3.01 -9.35
C ILE A 118 -1.43 3.97 -8.42
N LEU A 119 -0.19 3.63 -8.03
CA LEU A 119 0.64 4.52 -7.23
C LEU A 119 0.97 5.83 -7.96
N MET A 120 1.23 5.78 -9.28
CA MET A 120 1.44 6.99 -10.09
C MET A 120 0.20 7.88 -10.10
N ILE A 121 -0.98 7.28 -10.29
CA ILE A 121 -2.25 8.01 -10.29
C ILE A 121 -2.47 8.68 -8.92
N LEU A 122 -2.26 7.97 -7.81
CA LEU A 122 -2.36 8.53 -6.46
C LEU A 122 -1.42 9.73 -6.26
N ILE A 123 -0.19 9.66 -6.77
CA ILE A 123 0.76 10.78 -6.72
C ILE A 123 0.18 12.02 -7.42
N VAL A 124 -0.31 11.86 -8.65
CA VAL A 124 -0.89 12.97 -9.43
C VAL A 124 -2.10 13.54 -8.72
N VAL A 125 -2.98 12.69 -8.19
CA VAL A 125 -4.18 13.09 -7.47
C VAL A 125 -3.84 13.91 -6.21
N PHE A 126 -2.93 13.43 -5.36
CA PHE A 126 -2.54 14.17 -4.16
C PHE A 126 -1.83 15.49 -4.50
N ARG A 127 -1.03 15.53 -5.57
CA ARG A 127 -0.43 16.77 -6.05
C ARG A 127 -1.47 17.79 -6.49
N VAL A 128 -2.46 17.37 -7.28
CA VAL A 128 -3.54 18.24 -7.74
C VAL A 128 -4.34 18.76 -6.54
N PHE A 129 -4.71 17.89 -5.60
CA PHE A 129 -5.40 18.33 -4.38
C PHE A 129 -4.55 19.28 -3.53
N ALA A 130 -3.24 19.05 -3.39
CA ALA A 130 -2.37 19.95 -2.65
C ALA A 130 -2.32 21.34 -3.28
N LEU A 131 -2.26 21.43 -4.61
CA LEU A 131 -2.30 22.70 -5.35
C LEU A 131 -3.65 23.41 -5.22
N ILE A 132 -4.75 22.64 -5.24
CA ILE A 132 -6.10 23.17 -5.00
C ILE A 132 -6.21 23.72 -3.58
N SER A 133 -5.78 22.97 -2.57
CA SER A 133 -5.77 23.42 -1.18
C SER A 133 -4.95 24.71 -1.04
N LEU A 134 -3.77 24.79 -1.64
CA LEU A 134 -2.95 26.00 -1.60
C LEU A 134 -3.65 27.21 -2.26
N ARG A 135 -4.43 26.97 -3.32
CA ARG A 135 -5.16 28.03 -4.03
C ARG A 135 -6.36 28.56 -3.24
N TYR A 136 -7.13 27.68 -2.58
CA TYR A 136 -8.39 28.05 -1.95
C TYR A 136 -8.30 28.27 -0.43
N LEU A 137 -7.36 27.60 0.24
CA LEU A 137 -7.14 27.67 1.70
C LEU A 137 -5.90 28.53 1.98
N SER A 138 -5.97 29.83 1.73
CA SER A 138 -4.85 30.74 2.03
C SER A 138 -4.77 31.05 3.54
N HIS A 139 -4.30 30.09 4.34
CA HIS A 139 -3.96 30.32 5.76
C HIS A 139 -2.72 31.22 5.95
N LEU A 140 -1.99 31.51 4.86
CA LEU A 140 -0.80 32.38 4.81
C LEU A 140 -1.09 33.87 4.97
N LYS A 141 -2.36 34.30 5.00
CA LYS A 141 -2.75 35.72 5.08
C LYS A 141 -3.21 36.17 6.48
N ARG A 142 -2.90 35.37 7.52
CA ARG A 142 -3.21 35.69 8.92
C ARG A 142 -1.96 36.09 9.68
#